data_AF-A0A067L094-F1
#
_entry.id   AF-A0A067L094-F1
#
_cell.length_a   1.000
_cell.length_b   1.000
_cell.length_c   1.000
_cell.angle_alpha   90.00
_cell.angle_beta   90.00
_cell.angle_gamma   90.00
#
_symmetry.space_group_name_H-M   'P 1'
#
loop_
_entity.id
_entity.type
_entity.pdbx_description
1 polymer ?
#
loop_
_entity_poly.entity_id
_entity_poly.type
_entity_poly.pdbx_seq_one_letter_code
_entity_poly.pdbx_strand_id
1 'polypeptide(L)'
;MAEHARALSTVEGYRGYGAEQGNKALRKAIAETFYKDVQVKDAEIFISDGSQCDIARLQVAIEISSFSKFAGFTGVRLVINDFNRVVCTCFNGASNIAQAGGLACLSSEGFMAVHSMVKYYMENAKLLLDTLAFIGPKAYGGENAPYVWVHFPGSKSWDLFDEILDKTNIITVPGSGFGPRGEEFLRISAFGHRNYPGSFKEA
;
A
#
# COMPACT_ATOMS: atom_id res chain seq x y z
N MET A 1 -1.75 -17.20 -7.35
CA MET A 1 -1.21 -16.42 -8.50
C MET A 1 -0.44 -17.27 -9.50
N ALA A 2 0.61 -18.00 -9.09
CA ALA A 2 1.42 -18.80 -10.02
C ALA A 2 0.61 -19.86 -10.80
N GLU A 3 -0.30 -20.56 -10.14
CA GLU A 3 -1.19 -21.53 -10.79
C GLU A 3 -2.14 -20.87 -11.78
N HIS A 4 -2.67 -19.69 -11.45
CA HIS A 4 -3.54 -18.93 -12.37
C HIS A 4 -2.77 -18.45 -13.60
N ALA A 5 -1.54 -17.98 -13.43
CA ALA A 5 -0.66 -17.61 -14.54
C ALA A 5 -0.36 -18.82 -15.45
N ARG A 6 -0.10 -20.00 -14.87
CA ARG A 6 0.07 -21.25 -15.63
C ARG A 6 -1.19 -21.70 -16.34
N ALA A 7 -2.36 -21.49 -15.74
CA ALA A 7 -3.63 -21.82 -16.40
C ALA A 7 -3.85 -20.94 -17.65
N LEU A 8 -3.47 -19.66 -17.60
CA LEU A 8 -3.57 -18.75 -18.74
C LEU A 8 -2.64 -19.10 -19.91
N SER A 9 -1.62 -19.95 -19.70
CA SER A 9 -0.76 -20.42 -20.78
C SER A 9 -1.32 -21.63 -21.55
N THR A 10 -2.53 -22.11 -21.21
CA THR A 10 -3.20 -23.20 -21.95
C THR A 10 -4.37 -22.67 -22.79
N VAL A 11 -4.73 -23.41 -23.85
CA VAL A 11 -5.84 -23.04 -24.75
C VAL A 11 -7.16 -23.01 -24.00
N GLU A 12 -7.36 -23.94 -23.07
CA GLU A 12 -8.58 -24.07 -22.26
C GLU A 12 -8.68 -23.01 -21.17
N GLY A 13 -7.53 -22.54 -20.66
CA GLY A 13 -7.47 -21.59 -19.55
C GLY A 13 -7.40 -20.13 -19.99
N TYR A 14 -7.00 -19.85 -21.24
CA TYR A 14 -7.01 -18.49 -21.79
C TYR A 14 -8.45 -17.99 -22.00
N ARG A 15 -8.81 -16.87 -21.37
CA ARG A 15 -10.15 -16.27 -21.47
C ARG A 15 -10.16 -14.87 -22.11
N GLY A 16 -9.04 -14.43 -22.69
CA GLY A 16 -8.89 -13.08 -23.23
C GLY A 16 -8.81 -12.01 -22.13
N TYR A 17 -9.04 -10.76 -22.54
CA TYR A 17 -9.14 -9.62 -21.62
C TYR A 17 -10.43 -9.70 -20.81
N GLY A 18 -10.35 -9.37 -19.51
CA GLY A 18 -11.49 -9.36 -18.60
C GLY A 18 -12.41 -8.16 -18.82
N ALA A 19 -13.46 -8.04 -18.00
CA ALA A 19 -14.30 -6.84 -18.01
C ALA A 19 -13.47 -5.60 -17.62
N GLU A 20 -13.73 -4.48 -18.28
CA GLU A 20 -13.03 -3.19 -18.09
C GLU A 20 -13.08 -2.67 -16.65
N GLN A 21 -14.19 -2.95 -15.96
CA GLN A 21 -14.41 -2.57 -14.57
C GLN A 21 -13.70 -3.53 -13.58
N GLY A 22 -13.16 -4.63 -14.09
CA GLY A 22 -12.60 -5.73 -13.31
C GLY A 22 -13.59 -6.87 -13.03
N ASN A 23 -13.02 -7.99 -12.60
CA ASN A 23 -13.65 -9.26 -12.35
C ASN A 23 -14.76 -9.13 -11.30
N LYS A 24 -15.96 -9.58 -11.66
CA LYS A 24 -17.15 -9.48 -10.83
C LYS A 24 -17.00 -10.18 -9.47
N ALA A 25 -16.33 -11.35 -9.42
CA ALA A 25 -16.12 -12.07 -8.18
C ALA A 25 -15.21 -11.29 -7.23
N LEU A 26 -14.15 -10.66 -7.75
CA LEU A 26 -13.29 -9.78 -6.95
C LEU A 26 -14.05 -8.54 -6.45
N ARG A 27 -14.80 -7.85 -7.32
CA ARG A 27 -15.61 -6.69 -6.90
C ARG A 27 -16.61 -7.06 -5.79
N LYS A 28 -17.28 -8.20 -5.93
CA LYS A 28 -18.19 -8.73 -4.91
C LYS A 28 -17.46 -9.03 -3.60
N ALA A 29 -16.31 -9.70 -3.65
CA ALA A 29 -15.52 -10.01 -2.46
C ALA A 29 -15.05 -8.74 -1.73
N ILE A 30 -14.67 -7.68 -2.46
CA ILE A 30 -14.31 -6.38 -1.88
C ILE A 30 -15.50 -5.76 -1.16
N ALA A 31 -16.66 -5.69 -1.81
CA ALA A 31 -17.90 -5.17 -1.22
C ALA A 31 -18.26 -5.90 0.07
N GLU A 32 -18.22 -7.23 0.06
CA GLU A 32 -18.56 -8.08 1.21
C GLU A 32 -17.55 -8.01 2.35
N THR A 33 -16.27 -7.76 2.04
CA THR A 33 -15.19 -7.76 3.04
C THR A 33 -15.04 -6.41 3.72
N PHE A 34 -15.08 -5.31 2.96
CA PHE A 34 -14.75 -3.96 3.49
C PHE A 34 -15.97 -3.06 3.64
N TYR A 35 -17.04 -3.29 2.87
CA TYR A 35 -18.16 -2.35 2.75
C TYR A 35 -19.51 -2.96 3.12
N LYS A 36 -19.50 -4.10 3.82
CA LYS A 36 -20.70 -4.83 4.23
C LYS A 36 -21.70 -3.95 4.98
N ASP A 37 -21.20 -3.08 5.84
CA ASP A 37 -22.02 -2.24 6.72
C ASP A 37 -22.49 -0.93 6.07
N VAL A 38 -21.93 -0.56 4.92
CA VAL A 38 -22.21 0.70 4.20
C VAL A 38 -22.95 0.48 2.86
N GLN A 39 -23.38 -0.75 2.56
CA GLN A 39 -24.24 -1.11 1.42
C GLN A 39 -23.68 -0.75 0.03
N VAL A 40 -22.35 -0.65 -0.13
CA VAL A 40 -21.72 -0.44 -1.45
C VAL A 40 -21.93 -1.68 -2.31
N LYS A 41 -22.48 -1.50 -3.53
CA LYS A 41 -22.73 -2.61 -4.45
C LYS A 41 -21.48 -2.93 -5.28
N ASP A 42 -21.34 -4.17 -5.73
CA ASP A 42 -20.19 -4.58 -6.56
C ASP A 42 -20.09 -3.76 -7.86
N ALA A 43 -21.22 -3.30 -8.40
CA ALA A 43 -21.30 -2.46 -9.60
C ALA A 43 -20.69 -1.06 -9.42
N GLU A 44 -20.47 -0.63 -8.18
CA GLU A 44 -19.90 0.69 -7.85
C GLU A 44 -18.37 0.64 -7.71
N ILE A 45 -17.78 -0.56 -7.74
CA ILE A 45 -16.35 -0.81 -7.57
C ILE A 45 -15.67 -1.00 -8.93
N PHE A 46 -14.51 -0.37 -9.13
CA PHE A 46 -13.64 -0.53 -10.30
C PHE A 46 -12.26 -1.00 -9.86
N ILE A 47 -11.64 -1.89 -10.65
CA ILE A 47 -10.30 -2.44 -10.39
C ILE A 47 -9.31 -1.95 -11.45
N SER A 48 -8.16 -1.42 -11.04
CA SER A 48 -7.12 -0.85 -11.89
C SER A 48 -5.72 -1.32 -11.46
N ASP A 49 -4.72 -1.26 -12.34
CA ASP A 49 -3.31 -1.58 -12.05
C ASP A 49 -2.38 -0.34 -12.08
N GLY A 50 -2.95 0.88 -12.07
CA GLY A 50 -2.22 2.15 -12.21
C GLY A 50 -1.40 2.63 -10.98
N SER A 51 -0.47 3.57 -11.25
CA SER A 51 0.59 4.03 -10.34
C SER A 51 0.49 5.52 -9.94
N GLN A 52 -0.64 5.99 -9.40
CA GLN A 52 -0.66 7.28 -8.69
C GLN A 52 -1.89 7.40 -7.77
N CYS A 53 -1.69 7.98 -6.59
CA CYS A 53 -2.76 8.30 -5.65
C CYS A 53 -3.20 9.74 -5.87
N ASP A 54 -4.07 9.97 -6.86
CA ASP A 54 -4.68 11.29 -7.05
C ASP A 54 -6.20 11.22 -6.92
N ILE A 55 -6.71 12.15 -6.12
CA ILE A 55 -8.10 12.34 -5.74
C ILE A 55 -8.87 12.84 -6.98
N ALA A 56 -9.85 12.08 -7.44
CA ALA A 56 -10.89 12.60 -8.32
C ALA A 56 -12.20 12.75 -7.55
N ARG A 57 -12.98 13.78 -7.90
CA ARG A 57 -14.19 14.24 -7.20
C ARG A 57 -15.40 14.09 -8.13
N LEU A 58 -16.46 13.43 -7.67
CA LEU A 58 -17.89 13.56 -8.04
C LEU A 58 -18.65 12.54 -7.14
N GLN A 59 -19.52 12.81 -6.15
CA GLN A 59 -20.30 14.00 -5.79
C GLN A 59 -20.31 14.36 -4.26
N VAL A 60 -19.65 13.63 -3.34
CA VAL A 60 -19.21 14.20 -2.02
C VAL A 60 -17.98 13.51 -1.39
N ALA A 61 -17.69 12.24 -1.72
CA ALA A 61 -16.43 11.56 -1.40
C ALA A 61 -16.21 10.36 -2.34
N ILE A 62 -14.97 10.11 -2.73
CA ILE A 62 -14.54 8.90 -3.46
C ILE A 62 -13.44 8.25 -2.62
N GLU A 63 -13.54 6.94 -2.39
CA GLU A 63 -12.49 6.17 -1.74
C GLU A 63 -11.62 5.49 -2.79
N ILE A 64 -10.31 5.70 -2.66
CA ILE A 64 -9.28 5.05 -3.49
C ILE A 64 -8.39 4.26 -2.54
N SER A 65 -8.34 2.94 -2.76
CA SER A 65 -7.58 2.02 -1.92
C SER A 65 -6.69 1.11 -2.74
N SER A 66 -5.91 0.27 -2.06
CA SER A 66 -4.88 -0.55 -2.71
C SER A 66 -4.47 -1.80 -1.95
N PHE A 67 -4.36 -2.90 -2.71
CA PHE A 67 -3.70 -4.12 -2.26
C PHE A 67 -2.18 -3.98 -2.06
N SER A 68 -1.57 -2.87 -2.46
CA SER A 68 -0.13 -2.62 -2.31
C SER A 68 0.35 -2.59 -0.88
N LYS A 69 -0.39 -1.88 -0.02
CA LYS A 69 -0.03 -1.72 1.40
C LYS A 69 -0.75 -2.71 2.29
N PHE A 70 -1.89 -3.21 1.82
CA PHE A 70 -2.62 -4.30 2.46
C PHE A 70 -1.91 -5.64 2.25
N ALA A 71 -1.75 -6.08 1.00
CA ALA A 71 -1.29 -7.43 0.65
C ALA A 71 0.11 -7.47 0.00
N GLY A 72 0.86 -6.37 -0.02
CA GLY A 72 2.19 -6.30 -0.64
C GLY A 72 2.17 -6.23 -2.18
N PHE A 73 1.00 -6.00 -2.80
CA PHE A 73 0.84 -5.93 -4.26
C PHE A 73 1.15 -4.54 -4.78
N THR A 74 2.42 -4.11 -4.76
CA THR A 74 2.81 -2.71 -5.05
C THR A 74 2.36 -2.17 -6.42
N GLY A 75 1.82 -3.03 -7.31
CA GLY A 75 1.26 -2.66 -8.62
C GLY A 75 -0.26 -2.88 -8.84
N VAL A 76 -1.14 -2.87 -7.83
CA VAL A 76 -2.61 -3.09 -8.03
C VAL A 76 -3.48 -2.13 -7.18
N ARG A 77 -4.53 -1.51 -7.76
CA ARG A 77 -5.35 -0.41 -7.21
C ARG A 77 -6.87 -0.54 -7.50
N LEU A 78 -7.69 0.27 -6.81
CA LEU A 78 -9.17 0.29 -6.89
C LEU A 78 -9.73 1.73 -6.94
N VAL A 79 -10.83 1.98 -7.65
CA VAL A 79 -11.55 3.28 -7.73
C VAL A 79 -13.08 3.07 -7.65
N ILE A 80 -13.85 4.01 -7.08
CA ILE A 80 -15.32 3.91 -6.91
C ILE A 80 -16.08 5.07 -7.60
N ASN A 81 -17.14 4.70 -8.33
CA ASN A 81 -18.27 5.45 -8.95
C ASN A 81 -18.06 6.67 -9.89
N ASP A 82 -18.93 6.77 -10.92
CA ASP A 82 -19.00 7.77 -12.03
C ASP A 82 -17.74 7.97 -12.91
N PHE A 83 -16.84 6.97 -12.91
CA PHE A 83 -15.62 6.96 -13.75
C PHE A 83 -15.74 6.07 -14.99
N ASN A 84 -16.90 5.45 -15.25
CA ASN A 84 -17.03 4.40 -16.28
C ASN A 84 -16.62 4.90 -17.67
N ARG A 85 -16.96 6.14 -18.04
CA ARG A 85 -16.52 6.72 -19.32
C ARG A 85 -15.01 6.90 -19.38
N VAL A 86 -14.38 7.35 -18.29
CA VAL A 86 -12.92 7.53 -18.24
C VAL A 86 -12.21 6.19 -18.28
N VAL A 87 -12.65 5.22 -17.47
CA VAL A 87 -12.08 3.87 -17.43
C VAL A 87 -12.19 3.21 -18.80
N CYS A 88 -13.38 3.10 -19.37
CA CYS A 88 -13.55 2.43 -20.67
C CYS A 88 -12.91 3.17 -21.86
N THR A 89 -12.50 4.43 -21.70
CA THR A 89 -11.80 5.19 -22.77
C THR A 89 -10.28 5.12 -22.61
N CYS A 90 -9.79 5.15 -21.37
CA CYS A 90 -8.37 5.32 -21.06
C CYS A 90 -7.72 4.06 -20.46
N PHE A 91 -8.48 2.98 -20.25
CA PHE A 91 -8.03 1.78 -19.56
C PHE A 91 -8.73 0.52 -20.09
N ASN A 92 -7.98 -0.59 -20.15
CA ASN A 92 -8.43 -1.88 -20.71
C ASN A 92 -8.63 -2.97 -19.63
N GLY A 93 -8.87 -2.55 -18.39
CA GLY A 93 -9.01 -3.43 -17.22
C GLY A 93 -7.68 -3.90 -16.63
N ALA A 94 -7.68 -4.19 -15.33
CA ALA A 94 -6.48 -4.65 -14.62
C ALA A 94 -6.06 -6.07 -15.05
N SER A 95 -4.77 -6.39 -14.94
CA SER A 95 -4.25 -7.74 -15.16
C SER A 95 -5.09 -8.84 -14.48
N ASN A 96 -5.56 -9.83 -15.25
CA ASN A 96 -6.34 -10.96 -14.73
C ASN A 96 -5.59 -11.76 -13.65
N ILE A 97 -4.26 -11.88 -13.75
CA ILE A 97 -3.40 -12.51 -12.74
C ILE A 97 -3.43 -11.73 -11.43
N ALA A 98 -3.30 -10.40 -11.50
CA ALA A 98 -3.36 -9.52 -10.34
C ALA A 98 -4.73 -9.61 -9.66
N GLN A 99 -5.80 -9.65 -10.44
CA GLN A 99 -7.16 -9.80 -9.93
C GLN A 99 -7.39 -11.16 -9.26
N ALA A 100 -6.86 -12.26 -9.81
CA ALA A 100 -6.91 -13.56 -9.17
C ALA A 100 -6.13 -13.56 -7.83
N GLY A 101 -5.00 -12.85 -7.78
CA GLY A 101 -4.25 -12.63 -6.53
C GLY A 101 -5.05 -11.83 -5.50
N GLY A 102 -5.67 -10.73 -5.92
CA GLY A 102 -6.52 -9.90 -5.05
C GLY A 102 -7.69 -10.70 -4.48
N LEU A 103 -8.33 -11.55 -5.30
CA LEU A 103 -9.41 -12.41 -4.85
C LEU A 103 -8.92 -13.45 -3.82
N ALA A 104 -7.75 -14.04 -4.04
CA ALA A 104 -7.16 -14.97 -3.08
C ALA A 104 -6.84 -14.29 -1.73
N CYS A 105 -6.38 -13.03 -1.74
CA CYS A 105 -6.15 -12.24 -0.53
C CYS A 105 -7.42 -11.98 0.30
N LEU A 106 -8.61 -12.05 -0.31
CA LEU A 106 -9.89 -11.88 0.36
C LEU A 106 -10.54 -13.20 0.81
N SER A 107 -9.91 -14.34 0.51
CA SER A 107 -10.30 -15.62 1.13
C SER A 107 -9.96 -15.62 2.63
N SER A 108 -10.63 -16.46 3.43
CA SER A 108 -10.34 -16.55 4.87
C SER A 108 -8.85 -16.78 5.16
N GLU A 109 -8.21 -17.73 4.46
CA GLU A 109 -6.78 -18.02 4.59
C GLU A 109 -5.90 -16.86 4.13
N GLY A 110 -6.19 -16.31 2.95
CA GLY A 110 -5.42 -15.18 2.41
C GLY A 110 -5.53 -13.93 3.28
N PHE A 111 -6.70 -13.67 3.83
CA PHE A 111 -6.95 -12.53 4.72
C PHE A 111 -6.18 -12.68 6.03
N MET A 112 -6.18 -13.87 6.63
CA MET A 112 -5.34 -14.16 7.81
C MET A 112 -3.85 -13.99 7.51
N ALA A 113 -3.37 -14.47 6.36
CA ALA A 113 -1.98 -14.31 5.96
C ALA A 113 -1.59 -12.83 5.81
N VAL A 114 -2.45 -12.03 5.17
CA VAL A 114 -2.26 -10.58 5.02
C VAL A 114 -2.24 -9.88 6.38
N HIS A 115 -3.18 -10.20 7.27
CA HIS A 115 -3.23 -9.62 8.61
C HIS A 115 -1.97 -9.95 9.44
N SER A 116 -1.44 -11.17 9.31
CA SER A 116 -0.18 -11.56 9.94
C SER A 116 1.00 -10.70 9.45
N MET A 117 1.08 -10.46 8.13
CA MET A 117 2.08 -9.58 7.54
C MET A 117 1.93 -8.13 8.01
N VAL A 118 0.71 -7.59 8.02
CA VAL A 118 0.44 -6.23 8.53
C VAL A 118 0.88 -6.11 9.99
N LYS A 119 0.52 -7.10 10.83
CA LYS A 119 0.94 -7.15 12.23
C LYS A 119 2.46 -7.13 12.39
N TYR A 120 3.18 -7.89 11.56
CA TYR A 120 4.65 -7.88 11.56
C TYR A 120 5.23 -6.48 11.34
N TYR A 121 4.71 -5.71 10.37
CA TYR A 121 5.19 -4.35 10.11
C TYR A 121 4.73 -3.34 11.16
N MET A 122 3.57 -3.52 11.78
CA MET A 122 3.13 -2.67 12.89
C MET A 122 3.96 -2.90 14.15
N GLU A 123 4.39 -4.14 14.41
CA GLU A 123 5.38 -4.44 15.44
C GLU A 123 6.75 -3.80 15.13
N ASN A 124 7.18 -3.75 13.85
CA ASN A 124 8.38 -2.98 13.48
C ASN A 124 8.21 -1.48 13.75
N ALA A 125 7.03 -0.91 13.45
CA ALA A 125 6.75 0.50 13.73
C ALA A 125 6.81 0.80 15.23
N LYS A 126 6.32 -0.12 16.07
CA LYS A 126 6.45 -0.04 17.52
C LYS A 126 7.92 0.00 17.98
N LEU A 127 8.76 -0.89 17.44
CA LEU A 127 10.20 -0.89 17.76
C LEU A 127 10.88 0.44 17.38
N LEU A 128 10.52 1.03 16.24
CA LEU A 128 11.00 2.35 15.85
C LEU A 128 10.56 3.43 16.84
N LEU A 129 9.29 3.43 17.25
CA LEU A 129 8.77 4.39 18.24
C LEU A 129 9.50 4.26 19.58
N ASP A 130 9.67 3.04 20.08
CA ASP A 130 10.37 2.77 21.35
C ASP A 130 11.83 3.26 21.27
N THR A 131 12.48 3.05 20.13
CA THR A 131 13.87 3.52 19.89
C THR A 131 13.94 5.05 19.83
N LEU A 132 13.03 5.71 19.14
CA LEU A 132 13.03 7.17 19.01
C LEU A 132 12.67 7.85 20.35
N ALA A 133 11.77 7.26 21.12
CA ALA A 133 11.46 7.70 22.47
C ALA A 133 12.69 7.61 23.40
N PHE A 134 13.53 6.59 23.22
CA PHE A 134 14.79 6.46 23.95
C PHE A 134 15.85 7.50 23.52
N ILE A 135 15.97 7.79 22.22
CA ILE A 135 16.97 8.74 21.69
C ILE A 135 16.57 10.20 21.98
N GLY A 136 15.27 10.48 22.10
CA GLY A 136 14.75 11.80 22.50
C GLY A 136 13.96 12.60 21.45
N PRO A 137 14.12 12.41 20.11
CA PRO A 137 13.28 13.09 19.14
C PRO A 137 11.81 12.78 19.32
N LYS A 138 10.96 13.79 19.10
CA LYS A 138 9.51 13.60 19.18
C LYS A 138 9.01 12.90 17.91
N ALA A 139 8.47 11.69 18.07
CA ALA A 139 7.88 10.91 16.99
C ALA A 139 6.34 10.93 17.03
N TYR A 140 5.74 10.86 15.85
CA TYR A 140 4.29 10.78 15.61
C TYR A 140 3.99 9.62 14.64
N GLY A 141 2.74 9.17 14.59
CA GLY A 141 2.35 8.06 13.72
C GLY A 141 2.79 6.71 14.29
N GLY A 142 3.00 5.71 13.43
CA GLY A 142 3.40 4.35 13.84
C GLY A 142 2.30 3.50 14.49
N GLU A 143 1.23 4.10 15.04
CA GLU A 143 0.12 3.37 15.66
C GLU A 143 -0.86 2.78 14.65
N ASN A 144 -1.20 3.56 13.62
CA ASN A 144 -2.19 3.20 12.59
C ASN A 144 -1.59 3.19 11.18
N ALA A 145 -0.27 3.36 11.06
CA ALA A 145 0.44 3.40 9.79
C ALA A 145 1.86 2.80 9.93
N PRO A 146 2.38 2.11 8.89
CA PRO A 146 3.68 1.44 8.92
C PRO A 146 4.85 2.41 8.65
N TYR A 147 4.80 3.59 9.26
CA TYR A 147 5.85 4.60 9.24
C TYR A 147 5.69 5.54 10.43
N VAL A 148 6.81 6.10 10.87
CA VAL A 148 6.88 7.12 11.91
C VAL A 148 7.32 8.45 11.32
N TRP A 149 6.83 9.53 11.90
CA TRP A 149 7.10 10.90 11.50
C TRP A 149 7.82 11.61 12.63
N VAL A 150 9.09 11.94 12.43
CA VAL A 150 10.01 12.33 13.51
C VAL A 150 10.39 13.79 13.36
N HIS A 151 10.27 14.55 14.45
CA HIS A 151 10.51 15.99 14.46
C HIS A 151 11.90 16.34 15.01
N PHE A 152 12.62 17.18 14.28
CA PHE A 152 13.95 17.69 14.57
C PHE A 152 13.97 19.22 14.44
N PRO A 153 13.54 19.96 15.48
CA PRO A 153 13.36 21.41 15.42
C PRO A 153 14.63 22.15 15.00
N GLY A 154 14.50 23.15 14.13
CA GLY A 154 15.60 24.00 13.68
C GLY A 154 16.56 23.36 12.67
N SER A 155 16.32 22.11 12.27
CA SER A 155 17.16 21.38 11.32
C SER A 155 16.45 21.20 9.98
N LYS A 156 17.16 21.38 8.86
CA LYS A 156 16.58 21.11 7.54
C LYS A 156 16.47 19.60 7.32
N SER A 157 15.32 19.18 6.83
CA SER A 157 14.98 17.78 6.57
C SER A 157 15.94 17.08 5.60
N TRP A 158 16.46 17.80 4.58
CA TRP A 158 17.47 17.27 3.66
C TRP A 158 18.83 17.12 4.32
N ASP A 159 19.29 18.11 5.10
CA ASP A 159 20.56 18.03 5.83
C ASP A 159 20.54 16.85 6.82
N LEU A 160 19.41 16.62 7.50
CA LEU A 160 19.22 15.45 8.37
C LEU A 160 19.20 14.13 7.61
N PHE A 161 18.58 14.10 6.43
CA PHE A 161 18.57 12.91 5.57
C PHE A 161 20.01 12.54 5.18
N ASP A 162 20.79 13.50 4.69
CA ASP A 162 22.18 13.31 4.29
C ASP A 162 23.04 12.86 5.49
N GLU A 163 22.88 13.51 6.65
CA GLU A 163 23.61 13.15 7.87
C GLU A 163 23.35 11.69 8.31
N ILE A 164 22.09 11.26 8.32
CA ILE A 164 21.73 9.89 8.70
C ILE A 164 22.25 8.90 7.67
N LEU A 165 22.10 9.22 6.38
CA LEU A 165 22.57 8.36 5.30
C LEU A 165 24.09 8.16 5.40
N ASP A 166 24.85 9.24 5.54
CA ASP A 166 26.31 9.20 5.58
C ASP A 166 26.84 8.50 6.84
N LYS A 167 26.23 8.75 8.00
CA LYS A 167 26.72 8.21 9.28
C LYS A 167 26.27 6.78 9.55
N THR A 168 25.12 6.37 9.04
CA THR A 168 24.48 5.11 9.44
C THR A 168 24.19 4.17 8.26
N ASN A 169 24.32 4.64 7.02
CA ASN A 169 23.89 3.93 5.81
C ASN A 169 22.38 3.60 5.83
N ILE A 170 21.58 4.39 6.54
CA ILE A 170 20.12 4.25 6.62
C ILE A 170 19.48 5.32 5.75
N ILE A 171 18.69 4.88 4.76
CA ILE A 171 17.86 5.78 3.95
C ILE A 171 16.59 6.11 4.74
N THR A 172 16.36 7.41 4.94
CA THR A 172 15.09 7.96 5.43
C THR A 172 14.39 8.73 4.31
N VAL A 173 13.27 9.41 4.59
CA VAL A 173 12.66 10.32 3.61
C VAL A 173 12.53 11.72 4.21
N PRO A 174 13.12 12.75 3.59
CA PRO A 174 13.05 14.13 4.07
C PRO A 174 11.61 14.63 4.03
N GLY A 175 11.18 15.25 5.12
CA GLY A 175 9.80 15.65 5.28
C GLY A 175 9.35 16.77 4.34
N SER A 176 10.27 17.65 3.93
CA SER A 176 10.00 18.70 2.93
C SER A 176 9.51 18.14 1.58
N GLY A 177 9.83 16.88 1.25
CA GLY A 177 9.30 16.17 0.09
C GLY A 177 7.78 15.94 0.13
N PHE A 178 7.14 16.07 1.31
CA PHE A 178 5.68 16.00 1.49
C PHE A 178 5.02 17.40 1.54
N GLY A 179 5.78 18.45 1.23
CA GLY A 179 5.33 19.83 1.23
C GLY A 179 5.98 20.70 2.32
N PRO A 180 5.73 22.02 2.31
CA PRO A 180 6.46 22.98 3.14
C PRO A 180 6.27 22.77 4.65
N ARG A 181 5.16 22.14 5.06
CA ARG A 181 4.87 21.83 6.47
C ARG A 181 5.61 20.59 6.97
N GLY A 182 6.32 19.88 6.10
CA GLY A 182 7.17 18.76 6.47
C GLY A 182 8.64 19.13 6.68
N GLU A 183 9.02 20.40 6.52
CA GLU A 183 10.34 20.85 6.95
C GLU A 183 10.57 20.55 8.44
N GLU A 184 11.80 20.25 8.83
CA GLU A 184 12.16 19.80 10.19
C GLU A 184 11.65 18.39 10.56
N PHE A 185 11.11 17.63 9.61
CA PHE A 185 10.68 16.26 9.83
C PHE A 185 11.37 15.24 8.93
N LEU A 186 11.38 13.99 9.40
CA LEU A 186 11.73 12.81 8.61
C LEU A 186 10.61 11.77 8.67
N ARG A 187 10.35 11.08 7.56
CA ARG A 187 9.57 9.83 7.54
C ARG A 187 10.50 8.64 7.56
N ILE A 188 10.30 7.75 8.52
CA ILE A 188 11.01 6.47 8.61
C ILE A 188 10.00 5.35 8.39
N SER A 189 10.29 4.45 7.45
CA SER A 189 9.39 3.34 7.15
C SER A 189 9.63 2.15 8.07
N ALA A 190 8.54 1.47 8.46
CA ALA A 190 8.62 0.21 9.19
C ALA A 190 8.72 -1.03 8.28
N PHE A 191 8.71 -0.83 6.95
CA PHE A 191 8.92 -1.90 5.99
C PHE A 191 10.40 -2.31 5.98
N GLY A 192 10.67 -3.52 6.44
CA GLY A 192 12.02 -4.08 6.51
C GLY A 192 12.03 -5.40 7.25
N HIS A 193 13.09 -6.17 7.06
CA HIS A 193 13.31 -7.39 7.83
C HIS A 193 13.86 -7.06 9.22
N ARG A 194 13.35 -7.72 10.26
CA ARG A 194 13.92 -7.62 11.63
C ARG A 194 15.33 -8.18 11.72
N ASN A 195 15.57 -9.28 11.02
CA ASN A 195 16.86 -9.97 11.01
C ASN A 195 17.46 -9.82 9.62
N TYR A 196 18.32 -8.82 9.44
CA TYR A 196 19.14 -8.71 8.25
C TYR A 196 20.40 -9.57 8.43
N PRO A 197 20.67 -10.58 7.57
CA PRO A 197 21.84 -11.44 7.70
C PRO A 197 23.18 -10.73 7.47
N GLY A 198 23.17 -9.45 7.08
CA GLY A 198 24.35 -8.60 6.90
C GLY A 198 24.53 -7.53 7.99
N SER A 199 24.10 -7.79 9.24
CA SER A 199 24.36 -6.87 10.35
C SER A 199 25.83 -6.45 10.36
N PHE A 200 26.08 -5.14 10.21
CA PHE A 200 27.40 -4.56 10.34
C PHE A 200 27.99 -5.00 11.68
N LYS A 201 29.07 -5.78 11.63
CA LYS A 201 29.92 -6.01 12.79
C LYS A 201 30.38 -4.63 13.26
N GLU A 202 30.23 -4.38 14.55
CA GLU A 202 30.79 -3.24 15.25
C GLU A 202 32.22 -2.95 14.73
N ALA A 203 32.46 -1.70 14.34
CA ALA A 203 33.79 -1.15 14.14
C ALA A 203 34.29 -0.54 15.46
#